data_AF-A0A194S208-F1
#
_entry.id   AF-A0A194S208-F1
#
_cell.length_a   1.000
_cell.length_b   1.000
_cell.length_c   1.000
_cell.angle_alpha   90.00
_cell.angle_beta   90.00
_cell.angle_gamma   90.00
#
_symmetry.space_group_name_H-M   'P 1'
#
loop_
_entity.id
_entity.type
_entity.pdbx_description
1 polymer ?
#
loop_
_entity_poly.entity_id
_entity_poly.type
_entity_poly.pdbx_seq_one_letter_code
_entity_poly.pdbx_strand_id
1 'polypeptide(L)'
;MPRHDLEDDDDDLAAPQLPYASRHSATSSSSSFTSGTYTPALRRGLSSPASVDHHPSATAPLALPHLPRSSSASHLYPPVSTSFEHLLWTKSNASVDDFLHDPSPLVDAALDKRRWKRHTVPRIVDILSLVLVVIALLGVFLGWPVLRFGILGSWGNPHSGARTDLGWNLGGINATGSVPLIPGLPGLVDTDTPLEAYTRQGFFDGEVYNLVYSDEFNVDGRTFWPGDDPYWEAVDLRYVRRLFRFSFMSENDPDAVTTKDGKLVITLDQEPWNGLNFRSGMLQSWDKFCFTGGYLEISASFPGNAETMGFWPGVWTLGNLGRAGYGGSVDGVWPYSYTSCDVGTLPNQTYPDQSGPDAARHSGLRDYGGSLSYLPGQRMSACTCEGEDHPGPSVNVGRGAPEIDVTGASQSRSTRARRAIVAHLFPSSQFAPMDAGYAWKNETPHFTIYNDTRSVQNLFTGAVYQESASIISLTDTTSYEGRGYSTFGFEYEPGPNGVITWAVNRTPTWQITAGAMGLNDETEIGQRLVSMEPMAININLAISKAFQEPDWAHLTFPGTFRIDYVRLWQKGPPRIGCDPDDHPTAAYIARHSDVYTNPNLTVFPAPFPQNRLSSTGCA
;
A
#
# COMPACT_ATOMS: atom_id res chain seq x y z
N MET A 1 64.09 -13.68 27.21
CA MET A 1 65.23 -12.79 26.85
C MET A 1 65.79 -13.26 25.52
N PRO A 2 66.14 -12.38 24.56
CA PRO A 2 65.65 -11.02 24.24
C PRO A 2 64.90 -10.98 22.88
N ARG A 3 63.87 -10.15 22.68
CA ARG A 3 63.83 -8.73 22.26
C ARG A 3 64.45 -8.44 20.88
N HIS A 4 63.60 -8.13 19.91
CA HIS A 4 63.85 -7.03 18.97
C HIS A 4 62.54 -6.31 18.65
N ASP A 5 62.55 -5.02 18.95
CA ASP A 5 61.51 -4.02 18.75
C ASP A 5 61.43 -3.62 17.26
N LEU A 6 60.22 -3.41 16.74
CA LEU A 6 59.94 -2.43 15.69
C LEU A 6 58.56 -1.82 16.00
N GLU A 7 58.57 -0.49 16.11
CA GLU A 7 57.50 0.40 16.56
C GLU A 7 56.28 0.41 15.64
N ASP A 8 55.10 0.43 16.26
CA ASP A 8 53.79 0.70 15.67
C ASP A 8 53.63 2.22 15.43
N ASP A 9 53.31 2.60 14.19
CA ASP A 9 52.63 3.86 13.88
C ASP A 9 51.13 3.54 13.73
N ASP A 10 50.38 3.76 14.82
CA ASP A 10 48.92 3.81 14.83
C ASP A 10 48.46 5.17 14.30
N ASP A 11 47.84 5.19 13.12
CA ASP A 11 47.08 6.33 12.62
C ASP A 11 45.57 6.02 12.66
N ASP A 12 44.86 6.87 13.39
CA ASP A 12 43.43 6.93 13.62
C ASP A 12 42.57 6.83 12.34
N LEU A 13 41.56 5.95 12.34
CA LEU A 13 40.30 6.18 11.62
C LEU A 13 39.10 5.87 12.51
N ALA A 14 38.68 6.91 13.21
CA ALA A 14 37.47 6.99 14.01
C ALA A 14 36.20 6.71 13.18
N ALA A 15 35.29 5.95 13.78
CA ALA A 15 33.91 5.79 13.33
C ALA A 15 33.16 7.15 13.37
N PRO A 16 32.28 7.45 12.40
CA PRO A 16 31.61 8.75 12.36
C PRO A 16 30.55 8.89 13.45
N GLN A 17 30.73 9.89 14.31
CA GLN A 17 29.77 10.36 15.30
C GLN A 17 28.63 11.13 14.62
N LEU A 18 27.38 10.87 15.04
CA LEU A 18 26.22 11.73 14.77
C LEU A 18 26.06 12.76 15.91
N PRO A 19 25.74 14.03 15.65
CA PRO A 19 25.70 15.07 16.67
C PRO A 19 24.42 15.00 17.53
N TYR A 20 24.62 14.88 18.84
CA TYR A 20 23.59 14.94 19.88
C TYR A 20 23.22 16.38 20.22
N ALA A 21 21.92 16.68 20.24
CA ALA A 21 21.35 17.87 20.87
C ALA A 21 20.89 17.52 22.29
N SER A 22 21.74 17.79 23.28
CA SER A 22 21.39 17.73 24.70
C SER A 22 20.62 18.98 25.13
N ARG A 23 19.37 18.81 25.57
CA ARG A 23 18.69 19.76 26.46
C ARG A 23 18.72 19.19 27.87
N HIS A 24 19.46 19.83 28.77
CA HIS A 24 19.12 19.80 30.19
C HIS A 24 19.23 21.19 30.82
N SER A 25 18.18 21.47 31.58
CA SER A 25 17.89 22.66 32.35
C SER A 25 18.80 22.78 33.57
N ALA A 26 19.31 23.98 33.84
CA ALA A 26 19.64 24.41 35.20
C ALA A 26 19.58 25.95 35.31
N THR A 27 18.83 26.39 36.30
CA THR A 27 18.58 27.74 36.80
C THR A 27 19.82 28.42 37.39
N SER A 28 20.01 29.74 37.15
CA SER A 28 19.89 30.83 38.15
C SER A 28 20.76 32.07 37.87
N SER A 29 20.13 33.24 38.11
CA SER A 29 20.66 34.53 38.61
C SER A 29 21.59 35.42 37.77
N SER A 30 20.97 36.49 37.24
CA SER A 30 21.30 37.93 37.39
C SER A 30 22.75 38.45 37.34
N SER A 31 23.03 39.32 36.36
CA SER A 31 23.49 40.70 36.63
C SER A 31 23.54 41.54 35.34
N SER A 32 22.93 42.71 35.44
CA SER A 32 22.88 43.85 34.51
C SER A 32 24.24 44.51 34.24
N PHE A 33 24.47 45.03 33.03
CA PHE A 33 25.08 46.36 32.81
C PHE A 33 24.84 46.90 31.37
N THR A 34 24.35 48.14 31.34
CA THR A 34 24.21 49.15 30.26
C THR A 34 25.58 49.54 29.64
N SER A 35 25.81 50.21 28.50
CA SER A 35 25.06 51.08 27.56
C SER A 35 25.98 51.40 26.37
N GLY A 36 25.48 51.88 25.21
CA GLY A 36 26.24 52.82 24.36
C GLY A 36 25.97 52.79 22.85
N THR A 37 24.91 53.50 22.45
CA THR A 37 24.61 54.20 21.18
C THR A 37 25.75 54.57 20.23
N TYR A 38 25.51 54.47 18.90
CA TYR A 38 25.63 55.56 17.91
C TYR A 38 24.81 55.26 16.63
N THR A 39 23.93 56.19 16.27
CA THR A 39 23.22 56.36 14.96
C THR A 39 23.65 57.71 14.37
N PRO A 40 23.65 57.95 13.04
CA PRO A 40 22.47 58.48 12.30
C PRO A 40 22.43 58.02 10.79
N ALA A 41 21.43 58.23 9.92
CA ALA A 41 20.05 58.68 9.95
C ALA A 41 19.40 58.57 8.53
N LEU A 42 18.06 58.39 8.51
CA LEU A 42 17.00 58.98 7.63
C LEU A 42 16.99 58.67 6.11
N ARG A 43 15.86 58.34 5.45
CA ARG A 43 14.48 58.92 5.43
C ARG A 43 13.41 57.86 5.05
N ARG A 44 12.30 57.73 5.81
CA ARG A 44 10.88 58.22 5.61
C ARG A 44 10.14 57.65 4.38
N GLY A 45 8.89 57.16 4.45
CA GLY A 45 7.86 57.09 5.52
C GLY A 45 6.76 56.08 5.13
N LEU A 46 6.19 55.32 6.09
CA LEU A 46 4.92 55.56 6.84
C LEU A 46 3.67 55.64 5.93
N SER A 47 2.52 54.99 6.20
CA SER A 47 2.08 54.21 7.38
C SER A 47 0.69 53.57 7.13
N SER A 48 0.52 52.33 7.60
CA SER A 48 -0.69 51.66 8.13
C SER A 48 -1.42 52.50 9.21
N PRO A 49 -2.58 52.14 9.83
CA PRO A 49 -3.04 50.80 10.31
C PRO A 49 -4.60 50.64 10.30
N ALA A 50 -5.29 49.71 10.98
CA ALA A 50 -5.20 48.27 11.28
C ALA A 50 -6.57 47.86 11.90
N SER A 51 -6.77 46.54 12.03
CA SER A 51 -7.42 45.83 13.15
C SER A 51 -8.96 45.69 13.32
N VAL A 52 -9.39 44.41 13.24
CA VAL A 52 -10.05 43.54 14.27
C VAL A 52 -11.59 43.32 14.25
N ASP A 53 -11.94 42.07 13.95
CA ASP A 53 -12.95 41.08 14.43
C ASP A 53 -14.29 41.46 15.10
N HIS A 54 -15.39 40.82 14.64
CA HIS A 54 -16.28 39.90 15.41
C HIS A 54 -17.51 39.39 14.59
N HIS A 55 -17.86 38.11 14.78
CA HIS A 55 -19.13 37.42 14.38
C HIS A 55 -20.23 37.60 15.47
N PRO A 56 -21.51 37.10 15.40
CA PRO A 56 -22.32 36.46 14.34
C PRO A 56 -23.83 36.97 14.27
N SER A 57 -24.65 36.33 13.40
CA SER A 57 -26.12 36.05 13.55
C SER A 57 -27.11 36.67 12.55
N ALA A 58 -28.21 35.92 12.36
CA ALA A 58 -29.14 35.85 11.24
C ALA A 58 -30.27 36.92 11.17
N THR A 59 -31.12 36.76 10.13
CA THR A 59 -32.46 37.30 9.84
C THR A 59 -32.61 38.47 8.83
N ALA A 60 -33.49 38.25 7.86
CA ALA A 60 -34.03 39.23 6.88
C ALA A 60 -35.32 39.89 7.44
N PRO A 61 -36.08 40.76 6.72
CA PRO A 61 -35.84 41.52 5.48
C PRO A 61 -36.30 43.01 5.54
N LEU A 62 -36.28 43.68 4.37
CA LEU A 62 -37.05 44.90 3.94
C LEU A 62 -36.55 46.30 4.34
N ALA A 63 -36.07 47.06 3.34
CA ALA A 63 -36.71 48.25 2.77
C ALA A 63 -35.70 49.15 2.00
N LEU A 64 -36.01 49.48 0.74
CA LEU A 64 -35.34 50.47 -0.11
C LEU A 64 -35.71 51.90 0.32
N PRO A 65 -34.91 52.93 -0.05
CA PRO A 65 -35.34 53.77 -1.19
C PRO A 65 -34.22 54.38 -2.08
N HIS A 66 -34.51 54.41 -3.40
CA HIS A 66 -34.39 55.51 -4.38
C HIS A 66 -33.11 56.39 -4.45
N LEU A 67 -32.49 56.76 -5.59
CA LEU A 67 -32.77 56.79 -7.05
C LEU A 67 -31.47 57.25 -7.76
N PRO A 68 -31.23 56.93 -9.06
CA PRO A 68 -30.33 57.73 -9.90
C PRO A 68 -31.10 58.46 -11.02
N ARG A 69 -30.65 59.66 -11.41
CA ARG A 69 -31.21 60.42 -12.53
C ARG A 69 -30.14 61.12 -13.36
N SER A 70 -30.11 60.82 -14.66
CA SER A 70 -29.57 61.63 -15.77
C SER A 70 -29.88 60.85 -17.06
N SER A 71 -30.92 61.21 -17.83
CA SER A 71 -30.96 62.15 -18.96
C SER A 71 -30.22 61.64 -20.21
N SER A 72 -30.66 61.75 -21.47
CA SER A 72 -31.90 62.10 -22.17
C SER A 72 -31.62 61.85 -23.67
N ALA A 73 -32.58 61.34 -24.44
CA ALA A 73 -32.72 61.66 -25.88
C ALA A 73 -34.15 61.36 -26.35
N SER A 74 -34.92 62.42 -26.47
CA SER A 74 -36.23 62.60 -27.11
C SER A 74 -36.06 62.68 -28.65
N HIS A 75 -37.02 62.38 -29.53
CA HIS A 75 -38.39 62.92 -29.64
C HIS A 75 -39.25 62.07 -30.60
N LEU A 76 -40.56 61.96 -30.33
CA LEU A 76 -41.66 62.17 -31.30
C LEU A 76 -43.05 62.00 -30.63
N TYR A 77 -43.95 62.97 -30.90
CA TYR A 77 -45.42 63.02 -30.72
C TYR A 77 -46.06 63.65 -29.45
N PRO A 78 -47.23 64.33 -29.60
CA PRO A 78 -47.75 65.39 -28.72
C PRO A 78 -48.67 64.87 -27.57
N PRO A 79 -49.05 65.71 -26.59
CA PRO A 79 -49.73 65.26 -25.37
C PRO A 79 -51.25 65.43 -25.45
N VAL A 80 -52.05 64.39 -25.18
CA VAL A 80 -53.48 64.56 -24.84
C VAL A 80 -53.96 63.52 -23.82
N SER A 81 -54.39 64.06 -22.68
CA SER A 81 -55.51 63.66 -21.81
C SER A 81 -55.55 62.29 -21.13
N THR A 82 -55.51 62.39 -19.79
CA THR A 82 -55.93 61.45 -18.77
C THR A 82 -57.35 60.89 -18.96
N SER A 83 -57.49 59.57 -18.96
CA SER A 83 -58.49 58.81 -18.17
C SER A 83 -58.19 57.31 -18.26
N PHE A 84 -58.08 56.63 -17.12
CA PHE A 84 -57.75 55.21 -17.01
C PHE A 84 -58.95 54.27 -17.27
N GLU A 85 -60.00 54.71 -17.98
CA GLU A 85 -61.18 53.86 -18.25
C GLU A 85 -61.00 52.90 -19.43
N HIS A 86 -60.10 53.18 -20.38
CA HIS A 86 -59.93 52.32 -21.57
C HIS A 86 -59.13 51.02 -21.35
N LEU A 87 -58.59 50.80 -20.14
CA LEU A 87 -57.81 49.61 -19.79
C LEU A 87 -58.61 48.51 -19.09
N LEU A 88 -59.89 48.73 -18.81
CA LEU A 88 -60.78 47.70 -18.26
C LEU A 88 -61.51 46.98 -19.40
N TRP A 89 -61.49 45.64 -19.35
CA TRP A 89 -62.16 44.80 -20.33
C TRP A 89 -63.68 45.01 -20.27
N THR A 90 -64.28 45.32 -21.43
CA THR A 90 -65.71 45.51 -21.64
C THR A 90 -66.11 44.83 -22.95
N LYS A 91 -67.39 44.51 -23.13
CA LYS A 91 -67.87 43.86 -24.35
C LYS A 91 -67.68 44.71 -25.63
N SER A 92 -67.44 46.01 -25.48
CA SER A 92 -67.21 46.96 -26.58
C SER A 92 -65.74 47.10 -27.01
N ASN A 93 -64.77 46.61 -26.24
CA ASN A 93 -63.33 46.65 -26.56
C ASN A 93 -62.70 45.25 -26.69
N ALA A 94 -63.53 44.22 -26.92
CA ALA A 94 -63.07 42.85 -27.13
C ALA A 94 -62.27 42.71 -28.44
N SER A 95 -61.13 42.03 -28.38
CA SER A 95 -60.30 41.74 -29.55
C SER A 95 -60.80 40.49 -30.29
N VAL A 96 -60.37 40.31 -31.55
CA VAL A 96 -60.88 39.24 -32.44
C VAL A 96 -60.58 37.83 -31.92
N ASP A 97 -59.56 37.73 -31.08
CA ASP A 97 -59.03 36.55 -30.41
C ASP A 97 -59.63 36.29 -29.01
N ASP A 98 -60.46 37.19 -28.48
CA ASP A 98 -61.13 37.00 -27.18
C ASP A 98 -62.12 35.81 -27.18
N PHE A 99 -62.56 35.33 -28.34
CA PHE A 99 -63.34 34.09 -28.44
C PHE A 99 -62.58 32.85 -27.93
N LEU A 100 -61.25 32.88 -27.94
CA LEU A 100 -60.39 31.79 -27.46
C LEU A 100 -60.35 31.70 -25.92
N HIS A 101 -60.80 32.76 -25.24
CA HIS A 101 -60.75 32.91 -23.79
C HIS A 101 -62.14 32.95 -23.15
N ASP A 102 -63.21 32.81 -23.93
CA ASP A 102 -64.58 32.69 -23.44
C ASP A 102 -64.98 31.20 -23.42
N PRO A 103 -65.03 30.54 -22.23
CA PRO A 103 -65.38 29.12 -22.14
C PRO A 103 -66.88 28.96 -22.42
N SER A 104 -67.25 28.88 -23.70
CA SER A 104 -68.62 28.57 -24.08
C SER A 104 -68.86 27.05 -23.95
N PRO A 105 -69.86 26.61 -23.17
CA PRO A 105 -70.13 25.18 -22.96
C PRO A 105 -70.42 24.40 -24.26
N LEU A 106 -70.85 25.10 -25.31
CA LEU A 106 -71.18 24.52 -26.61
C LEU A 106 -69.94 24.27 -27.49
N VAL A 107 -68.91 25.12 -27.41
CA VAL A 107 -67.65 24.92 -28.16
C VAL A 107 -66.82 23.82 -27.52
N ASP A 108 -66.75 23.76 -26.20
CA ASP A 108 -66.07 22.68 -25.48
C ASP A 108 -66.72 21.31 -25.75
N ALA A 109 -68.06 21.23 -25.75
CA ALA A 109 -68.78 20.01 -26.10
C ALA A 109 -68.56 19.56 -27.56
N ALA A 110 -68.32 20.50 -28.49
CA ALA A 110 -68.02 20.20 -29.89
C ALA A 110 -66.56 19.75 -30.10
N LEU A 111 -65.62 20.32 -29.34
CA LEU A 111 -64.20 19.94 -29.37
C LEU A 111 -63.96 18.57 -28.70
N ASP A 112 -64.68 18.24 -27.64
CA ASP A 112 -64.58 16.92 -26.98
C ASP A 112 -65.14 15.78 -27.82
N LYS A 113 -66.22 16.01 -28.58
CA LYS A 113 -66.70 15.04 -29.58
C LYS A 113 -65.69 14.78 -30.71
N ARG A 114 -64.78 15.71 -30.99
CA ARG A 114 -63.73 15.58 -32.01
C ARG A 114 -62.42 15.01 -31.47
N ARG A 115 -62.07 15.26 -30.19
CA ARG A 115 -60.85 14.74 -29.54
C ARG A 115 -60.81 13.22 -29.49
N TRP A 116 -61.94 12.56 -29.19
CA TRP A 116 -61.94 11.09 -29.04
C TRP A 116 -61.65 10.32 -30.35
N LYS A 117 -61.88 10.91 -31.52
CA LYS A 117 -61.67 10.24 -32.82
C LYS A 117 -60.27 10.41 -33.41
N ARG A 118 -59.42 11.32 -32.90
CA ARG A 118 -58.07 11.59 -33.46
C ARG A 118 -56.91 11.11 -32.58
N HIS A 119 -57.15 10.74 -31.32
CA HIS A 119 -56.07 10.39 -30.38
C HIS A 119 -55.79 8.89 -30.20
N THR A 120 -56.51 7.99 -30.89
CA THR A 120 -56.35 6.55 -30.67
C THR A 120 -55.17 5.96 -31.44
N VAL A 121 -54.96 6.35 -32.71
CA VAL A 121 -53.95 5.70 -33.57
C VAL A 121 -52.51 6.11 -33.23
N PRO A 122 -52.16 7.40 -33.06
CA PRO A 122 -50.77 7.79 -32.76
C PRO A 122 -50.30 7.26 -31.40
N ARG A 123 -51.16 7.29 -30.38
CA ARG A 123 -50.83 6.78 -29.05
C ARG A 123 -50.61 5.27 -29.03
N ILE A 124 -51.36 4.51 -29.82
CA ILE A 124 -51.15 3.07 -29.96
C ILE A 124 -49.79 2.79 -30.61
N VAL A 125 -49.39 3.59 -31.60
CA VAL A 125 -48.07 3.46 -32.25
C VAL A 125 -46.94 3.80 -31.28
N ASP A 126 -47.09 4.84 -30.46
CA ASP A 126 -46.09 5.22 -29.44
C ASP A 126 -45.96 4.16 -28.33
N ILE A 127 -47.08 3.58 -27.89
CA ILE A 127 -47.06 2.50 -26.89
C ILE A 127 -46.45 1.22 -27.49
N LEU A 128 -46.79 0.89 -28.74
CA LEU A 128 -46.22 -0.27 -29.43
C LEU A 128 -44.71 -0.12 -29.64
N SER A 129 -44.22 1.07 -30.01
CA SER A 129 -42.79 1.31 -30.21
C SER A 129 -42.01 1.17 -28.89
N LEU A 130 -42.55 1.69 -27.79
CA LEU A 130 -41.96 1.54 -26.46
C LEU A 130 -41.91 0.07 -26.02
N VAL A 131 -42.99 -0.68 -26.21
CA VAL A 131 -43.04 -2.11 -25.89
C VAL A 131 -42.03 -2.90 -26.72
N LEU A 132 -41.86 -2.55 -28.00
CA LEU A 132 -40.90 -3.22 -28.88
C LEU A 132 -39.45 -2.96 -28.45
N VAL A 133 -39.12 -1.75 -28.01
CA VAL A 133 -37.81 -1.42 -27.43
C VAL A 133 -37.56 -2.20 -26.13
N VAL A 134 -38.56 -2.28 -25.24
CA VAL A 134 -38.43 -3.05 -23.99
C VAL A 134 -38.24 -4.54 -24.28
N ILE A 135 -38.97 -5.11 -25.24
CA ILE A 135 -38.81 -6.52 -25.64
C ILE A 135 -37.43 -6.74 -26.28
N ALA A 136 -36.92 -5.81 -27.09
CA ALA A 136 -35.59 -5.92 -27.66
C ALA A 136 -34.50 -5.88 -26.56
N LEU A 137 -34.64 -4.99 -25.57
CA LEU A 137 -33.72 -4.92 -24.43
C LEU A 137 -33.79 -6.21 -23.58
N LEU A 138 -35.00 -6.69 -23.26
CA LEU A 138 -35.15 -7.97 -22.56
C LEU A 138 -34.62 -9.15 -23.39
N GLY A 139 -34.76 -9.10 -24.72
CA GLY A 139 -34.20 -10.07 -25.64
C GLY A 139 -32.68 -10.10 -25.63
N VAL A 140 -32.02 -8.93 -25.57
CA VAL A 140 -30.55 -8.83 -25.54
C VAL A 140 -29.98 -9.11 -24.15
N PHE A 141 -30.63 -8.64 -23.09
CA PHE A 141 -30.08 -8.70 -21.73
C PHE A 141 -30.59 -9.88 -20.88
N LEU A 142 -31.76 -10.46 -21.20
CA LEU A 142 -32.28 -11.68 -20.56
C LEU A 142 -32.32 -12.86 -21.54
N GLY A 143 -32.89 -12.66 -22.72
CA GLY A 143 -33.16 -13.73 -23.68
C GLY A 143 -31.89 -14.31 -24.31
N TRP A 144 -30.96 -13.46 -24.72
CA TRP A 144 -29.72 -13.86 -25.38
C TRP A 144 -28.79 -14.66 -24.45
N PRO A 145 -28.58 -14.26 -23.19
CA PRO A 145 -27.92 -15.11 -22.20
C PRO A 145 -28.62 -16.45 -22.02
N VAL A 146 -29.92 -16.48 -21.77
CA VAL A 146 -30.65 -17.75 -21.53
C VAL A 146 -30.60 -18.68 -22.76
N LEU A 147 -30.71 -18.13 -23.97
CA LEU A 147 -30.61 -18.92 -25.21
C LEU A 147 -29.19 -19.48 -25.40
N ARG A 148 -28.15 -18.65 -25.23
CA ARG A 148 -26.74 -19.08 -25.39
C ARG A 148 -26.28 -20.04 -24.30
N PHE A 149 -26.65 -19.79 -23.05
CA PHE A 149 -26.16 -20.52 -21.88
C PHE A 149 -27.08 -21.68 -21.47
N GLY A 150 -28.40 -21.50 -21.51
CA GLY A 150 -29.38 -22.48 -21.04
C GLY A 150 -29.88 -23.47 -22.10
N ILE A 151 -29.83 -23.09 -23.39
CA ILE A 151 -30.45 -23.88 -24.48
C ILE A 151 -29.42 -24.38 -25.49
N LEU A 152 -28.51 -23.51 -25.95
CA LEU A 152 -27.55 -23.84 -27.01
C LEU A 152 -26.26 -24.49 -26.53
N GLY A 153 -26.03 -24.62 -25.21
CA GLY A 153 -24.97 -25.44 -24.63
C GLY A 153 -23.54 -25.09 -25.08
N SER A 154 -23.27 -23.84 -25.41
CA SER A 154 -22.00 -23.43 -26.04
C SER A 154 -20.84 -23.26 -25.04
N TRP A 155 -20.57 -24.28 -24.21
CA TRP A 155 -19.32 -24.50 -23.46
C TRP A 155 -19.06 -26.01 -23.33
N GLY A 156 -19.05 -26.72 -24.46
CA GLY A 156 -18.57 -28.11 -24.52
C GLY A 156 -17.05 -28.18 -24.45
N ASN A 157 -16.44 -27.69 -23.37
CA ASN A 157 -15.04 -27.99 -23.04
C ASN A 157 -14.93 -28.26 -21.53
N PRO A 158 -14.60 -29.50 -21.10
CA PRO A 158 -14.71 -29.94 -19.70
C PRO A 158 -13.76 -29.27 -18.68
N HIS A 159 -12.95 -28.29 -19.08
CA HIS A 159 -11.92 -27.67 -18.24
C HIS A 159 -12.32 -26.30 -17.68
N SER A 160 -13.55 -25.87 -17.92
CA SER A 160 -14.07 -24.57 -17.46
C SER A 160 -15.01 -24.79 -16.29
N GLY A 161 -14.44 -24.85 -15.08
CA GLY A 161 -15.17 -24.96 -13.81
C GLY A 161 -15.96 -23.70 -13.45
N ALA A 162 -16.87 -23.26 -14.32
CA ALA A 162 -17.72 -22.10 -14.09
C ALA A 162 -18.84 -22.43 -13.08
N ARG A 163 -18.52 -22.41 -11.79
CA ARG A 163 -19.49 -22.01 -10.77
C ARG A 163 -19.48 -20.48 -10.71
N THR A 164 -20.58 -19.86 -11.11
CA THR A 164 -20.79 -18.43 -10.96
C THR A 164 -21.19 -18.12 -9.51
N ASP A 165 -20.21 -17.98 -8.63
CA ASP A 165 -20.37 -17.21 -7.40
C ASP A 165 -19.86 -15.79 -7.68
N LEU A 166 -20.72 -14.80 -7.45
CA LEU A 166 -20.40 -13.38 -7.62
C LEU A 166 -19.40 -12.99 -6.52
N GLY A 167 -18.12 -12.89 -6.86
CA GLY A 167 -17.06 -12.47 -5.94
C GLY A 167 -17.22 -11.02 -5.47
N TRP A 168 -16.59 -10.71 -4.33
CA TRP A 168 -16.58 -9.38 -3.73
C TRP A 168 -15.40 -8.55 -4.32
N ASN A 169 -15.55 -7.23 -4.43
CA ASN A 169 -14.64 -6.26 -5.09
C ASN A 169 -14.56 -6.26 -6.63
N LEU A 170 -14.06 -5.15 -7.18
CA LEU A 170 -13.75 -4.91 -8.61
C LEU A 170 -12.64 -5.86 -9.07
N GLY A 171 -12.99 -7.12 -9.29
CA GLY A 171 -12.07 -8.22 -9.58
C GLY A 171 -12.70 -9.59 -9.35
N GLY A 172 -13.79 -9.68 -8.56
CA GLY A 172 -14.61 -10.87 -8.47
C GLY A 172 -13.92 -12.09 -7.85
N ILE A 173 -12.92 -11.89 -6.99
CA ILE A 173 -12.17 -12.96 -6.36
C ILE A 173 -12.96 -13.42 -5.12
N ASN A 174 -13.47 -14.65 -5.13
CA ASN A 174 -14.14 -15.24 -3.96
C ASN A 174 -13.09 -15.69 -2.92
N ALA A 175 -13.51 -15.97 -1.67
CA ALA A 175 -12.70 -16.53 -0.58
C ALA A 175 -11.97 -17.85 -0.96
N THR A 176 -12.39 -18.50 -2.04
CA THR A 176 -11.79 -19.70 -2.63
C THR A 176 -10.81 -19.42 -3.79
N GLY A 177 -10.48 -18.16 -4.06
CA GLY A 177 -9.57 -17.78 -5.15
C GLY A 177 -10.15 -17.92 -6.56
N SER A 178 -11.46 -18.08 -6.69
CA SER A 178 -12.11 -18.25 -7.99
C SER A 178 -12.47 -16.87 -8.57
N VAL A 179 -11.90 -16.53 -9.74
CA VAL A 179 -12.23 -15.31 -10.50
C VAL A 179 -13.10 -15.70 -11.70
N PRO A 180 -14.28 -15.10 -11.90
CA PRO A 180 -15.00 -15.26 -13.15
C PRO A 180 -14.16 -14.70 -14.31
N LEU A 181 -13.92 -15.51 -15.35
CA LEU A 181 -13.26 -15.06 -16.58
C LEU A 181 -14.14 -14.01 -17.27
N ILE A 182 -13.91 -12.73 -16.97
CA ILE A 182 -14.55 -11.59 -17.63
C ILE A 182 -13.75 -11.28 -18.89
N PRO A 183 -14.34 -11.40 -20.10
CA PRO A 183 -13.64 -11.09 -21.34
C PRO A 183 -13.06 -9.67 -21.31
N GLY A 184 -11.73 -9.57 -21.49
CA GLY A 184 -11.00 -8.29 -21.49
C GLY A 184 -10.31 -7.92 -20.17
N LEU A 185 -10.44 -8.72 -19.11
CA LEU A 185 -9.66 -8.56 -17.87
C LEU A 185 -8.59 -9.66 -17.73
N PRO A 186 -7.41 -9.35 -17.16
CA PRO A 186 -6.39 -10.34 -16.84
C PRO A 186 -6.93 -11.49 -15.95
N GLY A 187 -6.65 -12.73 -16.34
CA GLY A 187 -6.90 -13.90 -15.49
C GLY A 187 -5.80 -14.07 -14.44
N LEU A 188 -5.98 -15.01 -13.50
CA LEU A 188 -4.97 -15.32 -12.48
C LEU A 188 -3.66 -15.82 -13.10
N VAL A 189 -3.76 -16.64 -14.13
CA VAL A 189 -2.63 -17.07 -14.95
C VAL A 189 -2.69 -16.28 -16.25
N ASP A 190 -1.66 -15.48 -16.50
CA ASP A 190 -1.50 -14.72 -17.74
C ASP A 190 -1.52 -15.66 -18.95
N THR A 191 -2.26 -15.27 -19.99
CA THR A 191 -2.38 -16.05 -21.23
C THR A 191 -1.08 -16.15 -21.99
N ASP A 192 -0.16 -15.21 -21.78
CA ASP A 192 1.16 -15.20 -22.41
C ASP A 192 2.19 -16.00 -21.62
N THR A 193 1.83 -16.56 -20.46
CA THR A 193 2.75 -17.41 -19.69
C THR A 193 3.10 -18.66 -20.50
N PRO A 194 4.40 -18.93 -20.70
CA PRO A 194 4.82 -20.05 -21.53
C PRO A 194 4.52 -21.40 -20.84
N LEU A 195 4.20 -22.43 -21.64
CA LEU A 195 3.73 -23.72 -21.13
C LEU A 195 4.73 -24.42 -20.20
N GLU A 196 6.03 -24.24 -20.43
CA GLU A 196 7.07 -24.77 -19.56
C GLU A 196 7.08 -24.15 -18.15
N ALA A 197 6.44 -22.99 -17.96
CA ALA A 197 6.31 -22.35 -16.67
C ALA A 197 5.09 -22.83 -15.88
N TYR A 198 4.23 -23.70 -16.42
CA TYR A 198 3.02 -24.16 -15.71
C TYR A 198 3.33 -25.11 -14.56
N THR A 199 4.51 -25.72 -14.56
CA THR A 199 4.94 -26.61 -13.49
C THR A 199 6.38 -26.33 -13.11
N ARG A 200 6.70 -26.62 -11.85
CA ARG A 200 8.04 -26.49 -11.28
C ARG A 200 8.24 -27.57 -10.23
N GLN A 201 9.49 -27.97 -10.03
CA GLN A 201 9.86 -28.83 -8.90
C GLN A 201 10.16 -27.97 -7.66
N GLY A 202 9.56 -28.32 -6.52
CA GLY A 202 9.90 -27.74 -5.22
C GLY A 202 11.30 -28.13 -4.77
N PHE A 203 11.93 -27.28 -3.95
CA PHE A 203 13.27 -27.50 -3.43
C PHE A 203 13.30 -28.52 -2.28
N PHE A 204 12.22 -28.62 -1.49
CA PHE A 204 12.21 -29.38 -0.23
C PHE A 204 11.78 -30.82 -0.38
N ASP A 205 10.66 -31.00 -1.06
CA ASP A 205 9.94 -32.26 -1.15
C ASP A 205 10.19 -32.96 -2.49
N GLY A 206 10.75 -32.24 -3.46
CA GLY A 206 10.91 -32.71 -4.83
C GLY A 206 9.57 -32.88 -5.56
N GLU A 207 8.48 -32.39 -4.96
CA GLU A 207 7.13 -32.48 -5.49
C GLU A 207 6.93 -31.49 -6.64
N VAL A 208 5.88 -31.74 -7.43
CA VAL A 208 5.50 -30.86 -8.53
C VAL A 208 4.55 -29.79 -8.02
N TYR A 209 4.95 -28.54 -8.21
CA TYR A 209 4.17 -27.35 -7.92
C TYR A 209 3.52 -26.88 -9.22
N ASN A 210 2.25 -26.54 -9.16
CA ASN A 210 1.49 -26.03 -10.30
C ASN A 210 1.46 -24.50 -10.23
N LEU A 211 1.55 -23.86 -11.39
CA LEU A 211 1.38 -22.41 -11.50
C LEU A 211 -0.04 -22.03 -11.11
N VAL A 212 -0.17 -21.12 -10.15
CA VAL A 212 -1.46 -20.64 -9.64
C VAL A 212 -1.69 -19.16 -9.92
N TYR A 213 -0.61 -18.41 -10.17
CA TYR A 213 -0.68 -17.02 -10.58
C TYR A 213 0.52 -16.64 -11.45
N SER A 214 0.29 -15.80 -12.45
CA SER A 214 1.35 -15.17 -13.23
C SER A 214 0.91 -13.82 -13.80
N ASP A 215 1.87 -12.91 -13.92
CA ASP A 215 1.76 -11.68 -14.71
C ASP A 215 3.05 -11.53 -15.52
N GLU A 216 2.95 -11.55 -16.84
CA GLU A 216 4.07 -11.43 -17.77
C GLU A 216 4.26 -9.98 -18.25
N PHE A 217 3.36 -9.06 -17.88
CA PHE A 217 3.43 -7.64 -18.22
C PHE A 217 3.56 -7.32 -19.73
N ASN A 218 3.11 -8.23 -20.60
CA ASN A 218 3.27 -8.12 -22.06
C ASN A 218 2.35 -7.09 -22.73
N VAL A 219 1.29 -6.65 -22.04
CA VAL A 219 0.41 -5.58 -22.52
C VAL A 219 1.04 -4.24 -22.18
N ASP A 220 1.54 -3.53 -23.18
CA ASP A 220 2.14 -2.21 -23.03
C ASP A 220 1.14 -1.12 -22.62
N GLY A 221 1.62 -0.16 -21.82
CA GLY A 221 0.86 1.02 -21.41
C GLY A 221 -0.19 0.76 -20.33
N ARG A 222 -0.08 -0.34 -19.57
CA ARG A 222 -0.91 -0.53 -18.36
C ARG A 222 -0.62 0.59 -17.37
N THR A 223 -1.68 1.08 -16.79
CA THR A 223 -1.67 1.98 -15.64
C THR A 223 -2.01 1.19 -14.39
N PHE A 224 -1.52 1.67 -13.26
CA PHE A 224 -1.75 1.03 -11.96
C PHE A 224 -2.37 2.02 -10.97
N TRP A 225 -3.12 3.01 -11.47
CA TRP A 225 -3.91 3.87 -10.61
C TRP A 225 -4.96 3.04 -9.84
N PRO A 226 -5.42 3.52 -8.67
CA PRO A 226 -6.43 2.80 -7.89
C PRO A 226 -7.66 2.43 -8.72
N GLY A 227 -7.84 1.12 -8.91
CA GLY A 227 -8.96 0.54 -9.67
C GLY A 227 -8.68 0.19 -11.13
N ASP A 228 -7.52 0.54 -11.69
CA ASP A 228 -7.20 0.27 -13.11
C ASP A 228 -6.81 -1.19 -13.37
N ASP A 229 -6.15 -1.82 -12.40
CA ASP A 229 -5.67 -3.19 -12.49
C ASP A 229 -6.31 -4.10 -11.41
N PRO A 230 -6.73 -5.32 -11.76
CA PRO A 230 -7.39 -6.23 -10.81
C PRO A 230 -6.46 -6.78 -9.74
N TYR A 231 -5.15 -6.90 -10.00
CA TYR A 231 -4.19 -7.55 -9.11
C TYR A 231 -3.19 -6.58 -8.50
N TRP A 232 -2.94 -5.44 -9.16
CA TRP A 232 -1.94 -4.48 -8.76
C TRP A 232 -2.51 -3.07 -8.52
N GLU A 233 -1.87 -2.33 -7.62
CA GLU A 233 -2.12 -0.90 -7.37
C GLU A 233 -0.81 -0.19 -7.08
N ALA A 234 -0.54 0.90 -7.76
CA ALA A 234 0.57 1.78 -7.43
C ALA A 234 0.11 2.81 -6.40
N VAL A 235 0.93 3.04 -5.38
CA VAL A 235 0.59 3.98 -4.30
C VAL A 235 1.06 5.39 -4.61
N ASP A 236 0.20 6.37 -4.29
CA ASP A 236 0.52 7.80 -4.25
C ASP A 236 0.79 8.22 -2.81
N LEU A 237 2.04 8.07 -2.37
CA LEU A 237 2.43 8.41 -1.00
C LEU A 237 3.94 8.61 -0.82
N ARG A 238 4.27 9.45 0.16
CA ARG A 238 5.56 9.42 0.84
C ARG A 238 5.65 8.21 1.74
N TYR A 239 6.66 7.37 1.56
CA TYR A 239 6.88 6.24 2.47
C TYR A 239 7.38 6.76 3.83
N VAL A 240 6.44 7.03 4.74
CA VAL A 240 6.73 7.52 6.09
C VAL A 240 6.47 6.41 7.10
N ARG A 241 7.55 5.88 7.66
CA ARG A 241 7.52 5.13 8.91
C ARG A 241 8.19 5.96 10.00
N ARG A 242 7.77 5.80 11.28
CA ARG A 242 8.26 6.60 12.42
C ARG A 242 9.78 6.82 12.44
N LEU A 243 10.57 5.80 12.09
CA LEU A 243 12.03 5.87 11.96
C LEU A 243 12.55 6.28 10.57
N PHE A 244 11.90 5.83 9.49
CA PHE A 244 12.39 6.08 8.13
C PHE A 244 11.88 7.38 7.51
N ARG A 245 11.20 8.22 8.30
CA ARG A 245 10.58 9.49 7.86
C ARG A 245 11.54 10.40 7.08
N PHE A 246 12.84 10.33 7.36
CA PHE A 246 13.89 11.08 6.66
C PHE A 246 14.88 10.22 5.88
N SER A 247 14.71 8.90 5.90
CA SER A 247 15.64 7.97 5.25
C SER A 247 15.29 7.82 3.78
N PHE A 248 14.01 7.78 3.42
CA PHE A 248 13.55 7.74 2.04
C PHE A 248 13.59 9.13 1.40
N MET A 249 14.17 9.17 0.21
CA MET A 249 14.43 10.42 -0.50
C MET A 249 13.49 10.66 -1.68
N SER A 250 12.59 9.71 -1.97
CA SER A 250 11.64 9.76 -3.09
C SER A 250 10.19 9.70 -2.64
N GLU A 251 9.32 10.39 -3.37
CA GLU A 251 7.86 10.23 -3.31
C GLU A 251 7.43 9.09 -4.24
N ASN A 252 6.48 8.24 -3.83
CA ASN A 252 5.89 7.26 -4.74
C ASN A 252 4.71 7.88 -5.49
N ASP A 253 4.70 7.72 -6.80
CA ASP A 253 3.71 8.24 -7.72
C ASP A 253 3.27 7.12 -8.68
N PRO A 254 1.96 6.88 -8.88
CA PRO A 254 1.46 5.91 -9.85
C PRO A 254 1.96 6.15 -11.28
N ASP A 255 2.21 7.40 -11.69
CA ASP A 255 2.70 7.73 -13.03
C ASP A 255 4.16 7.29 -13.25
N ALA A 256 4.89 6.97 -12.19
CA ALA A 256 6.24 6.39 -12.27
C ALA A 256 6.23 4.88 -12.56
N VAL A 257 5.04 4.25 -12.61
CA VAL A 257 4.86 2.80 -12.80
C VAL A 257 4.00 2.53 -14.03
N THR A 258 4.53 1.78 -14.98
CA THR A 258 3.79 1.38 -16.18
C THR A 258 4.31 0.06 -16.72
N THR A 259 3.66 -0.50 -17.75
CA THR A 259 4.24 -1.57 -18.55
C THR A 259 4.74 -1.05 -19.89
N LYS A 260 5.92 -1.53 -20.30
CA LYS A 260 6.53 -1.14 -21.57
C LYS A 260 7.51 -2.21 -22.05
N ASP A 261 7.49 -2.47 -23.35
CA ASP A 261 8.34 -3.47 -24.02
C ASP A 261 8.18 -4.86 -23.38
N GLY A 262 6.95 -5.17 -22.97
CA GLY A 262 6.57 -6.40 -22.28
C GLY A 262 7.20 -6.59 -20.91
N LYS A 263 7.39 -5.50 -20.16
CA LYS A 263 7.95 -5.48 -18.80
C LYS A 263 7.14 -4.55 -17.93
N LEU A 264 7.04 -4.84 -16.64
CA LEU A 264 6.75 -3.80 -15.64
C LEU A 264 7.97 -2.90 -15.49
N VAL A 265 7.75 -1.60 -15.49
CA VAL A 265 8.77 -0.56 -15.46
C VAL A 265 8.45 0.41 -14.32
N ILE A 266 9.33 0.47 -13.33
CA ILE A 266 9.31 1.49 -12.27
C ILE A 266 10.47 2.45 -12.51
N THR A 267 10.16 3.73 -12.68
CA THR A 267 11.14 4.78 -12.98
C THR A 267 11.38 5.64 -11.74
N LEU A 268 12.65 5.90 -11.44
CA LEU A 268 13.04 6.86 -10.42
C LEU A 268 13.75 8.06 -11.07
N ASP A 269 13.10 9.22 -11.00
CA ASP A 269 13.53 10.48 -11.58
C ASP A 269 14.12 11.41 -10.52
N GLN A 270 15.14 12.19 -10.90
CA GLN A 270 15.61 13.33 -10.13
C GLN A 270 14.81 14.58 -10.49
N GLU A 271 13.54 14.57 -10.10
CA GLU A 271 12.61 15.69 -10.29
C GLU A 271 12.06 16.13 -8.93
N PRO A 272 12.07 17.45 -8.62
CA PRO A 272 11.39 17.95 -7.43
C PRO A 272 9.89 17.64 -7.48
N TRP A 273 9.42 16.80 -6.55
CA TRP A 273 8.04 16.32 -6.50
C TRP A 273 7.55 16.26 -5.06
N ASN A 274 6.38 16.82 -4.75
CA ASN A 274 5.77 16.84 -3.41
C ASN A 274 6.71 17.21 -2.25
N GLY A 275 7.70 18.09 -2.50
CA GLY A 275 8.67 18.54 -1.49
C GLY A 275 9.86 17.60 -1.26
N LEU A 276 10.04 16.59 -2.10
CA LEU A 276 11.25 15.75 -2.20
C LEU A 276 11.98 16.01 -3.52
N ASN A 277 13.22 15.54 -3.62
CA ASN A 277 14.08 15.75 -4.80
C ASN A 277 13.97 14.64 -5.84
N PHE A 278 13.23 13.58 -5.53
CA PHE A 278 13.09 12.40 -6.37
C PHE A 278 11.63 11.96 -6.40
N ARG A 279 11.21 11.47 -7.56
CA ARG A 279 9.94 10.77 -7.77
C ARG A 279 10.25 9.32 -8.13
N SER A 280 9.50 8.38 -7.60
CA SER A 280 9.64 6.95 -7.83
C SER A 280 8.27 6.25 -7.81
N GLY A 281 8.24 4.92 -7.81
CA GLY A 281 7.01 4.15 -7.69
C GLY A 281 7.13 2.95 -6.74
N MET A 282 5.98 2.58 -6.18
CA MET A 282 5.76 1.35 -5.42
C MET A 282 4.45 0.73 -5.86
N LEU A 283 4.51 -0.51 -6.34
CA LEU A 283 3.39 -1.33 -6.75
C LEU A 283 3.07 -2.35 -5.66
N GLN A 284 1.80 -2.55 -5.36
CA GLN A 284 1.31 -3.45 -4.32
C GLN A 284 0.22 -4.36 -4.87
N SER A 285 0.17 -5.61 -4.41
CA SER A 285 -0.98 -6.49 -4.62
C SER A 285 -1.92 -6.53 -3.41
N TRP A 286 -1.73 -5.62 -2.45
CA TRP A 286 -2.46 -5.57 -1.18
C TRP A 286 -3.97 -5.55 -1.39
N ASP A 287 -4.67 -6.44 -0.67
CA ASP A 287 -6.12 -6.68 -0.75
C ASP A 287 -6.69 -6.95 -2.16
N LYS A 288 -5.80 -7.25 -3.12
CA LYS A 288 -6.13 -7.63 -4.50
C LYS A 288 -5.70 -9.07 -4.78
N PHE A 289 -4.40 -9.34 -4.70
CA PHE A 289 -3.86 -10.69 -4.82
C PHE A 289 -2.99 -11.00 -3.60
N CYS A 290 -3.38 -12.06 -2.89
CA CYS A 290 -2.63 -12.59 -1.77
C CYS A 290 -2.45 -14.10 -1.89
N PHE A 291 -1.46 -14.64 -1.20
CA PHE A 291 -1.16 -16.07 -1.22
C PHE A 291 -0.59 -16.55 0.11
N THR A 292 -0.76 -17.84 0.40
CA THR A 292 -0.17 -18.50 1.59
C THR A 292 0.58 -19.75 1.18
N GLY A 293 1.89 -19.77 1.45
CA GLY A 293 2.82 -20.80 1.01
C GLY A 293 3.07 -20.83 -0.50
N GLY A 294 4.06 -21.62 -0.91
CA GLY A 294 4.41 -21.83 -2.32
C GLY A 294 5.74 -21.21 -2.70
N TYR A 295 6.00 -21.18 -4.00
CA TYR A 295 7.21 -20.63 -4.61
C TYR A 295 6.88 -19.36 -5.37
N LEU A 296 7.36 -18.20 -4.91
CA LEU A 296 7.27 -16.92 -5.62
C LEU A 296 8.58 -16.70 -6.39
N GLU A 297 8.51 -16.48 -7.70
CA GLU A 297 9.64 -16.12 -8.56
C GLU A 297 9.35 -14.82 -9.31
N ILE A 298 10.37 -13.97 -9.41
CA ILE A 298 10.38 -12.80 -10.27
C ILE A 298 11.61 -12.82 -11.15
N SER A 299 11.50 -12.35 -12.39
CA SER A 299 12.63 -12.11 -13.29
C SER A 299 12.86 -10.61 -13.38
N ALA A 300 14.05 -10.13 -13.05
CA ALA A 300 14.28 -8.69 -12.90
C ALA A 300 15.60 -8.20 -13.50
N SER A 301 15.57 -6.95 -13.94
CA SER A 301 16.73 -6.16 -14.36
C SER A 301 16.82 -4.90 -13.51
N PHE A 302 17.94 -4.74 -12.80
CA PHE A 302 18.13 -3.67 -11.83
C PHE A 302 18.50 -2.33 -12.50
N PRO A 303 18.20 -1.20 -11.84
CA PRO A 303 18.62 0.12 -12.32
C PRO A 303 20.13 0.34 -12.17
N GLY A 304 20.70 1.19 -13.01
CA GLY A 304 22.09 1.61 -12.97
C GLY A 304 23.06 0.49 -13.33
N ASN A 305 24.00 0.21 -12.43
CA ASN A 305 25.04 -0.81 -12.64
C ASN A 305 25.44 -1.45 -11.30
N ALA A 306 26.23 -2.52 -11.37
CA ALA A 306 26.64 -3.30 -10.20
C ALA A 306 27.68 -2.58 -9.29
N GLU A 307 28.26 -1.47 -9.74
CA GLU A 307 29.37 -0.77 -9.07
C GLU A 307 28.94 0.53 -8.39
N THR A 308 27.76 1.08 -8.71
CA THR A 308 27.27 2.34 -8.18
C THR A 308 26.24 2.11 -7.06
N MET A 309 26.51 2.68 -5.88
CA MET A 309 25.61 2.64 -4.73
C MET A 309 24.52 3.71 -4.84
N GLY A 310 23.28 3.38 -4.50
CA GLY A 310 22.23 4.38 -4.27
C GLY A 310 20.82 3.88 -4.51
N PHE A 311 20.57 3.24 -5.66
CA PHE A 311 19.26 2.66 -5.96
C PHE A 311 18.98 1.44 -5.06
N TRP A 312 17.79 1.42 -4.47
CA TRP A 312 17.27 0.32 -3.68
C TRP A 312 16.00 -0.23 -4.36
N PRO A 313 16.15 -1.13 -5.33
CA PRO A 313 15.04 -1.92 -5.84
C PRO A 313 14.68 -3.01 -4.83
N GLY A 314 13.40 -3.08 -4.47
CA GLY A 314 12.85 -4.02 -3.50
C GLY A 314 11.73 -4.85 -4.12
N VAL A 315 11.79 -6.16 -3.91
CA VAL A 315 10.65 -7.08 -4.10
C VAL A 315 10.50 -7.88 -2.82
N TRP A 316 9.34 -7.76 -2.20
CA TRP A 316 9.10 -8.27 -0.87
C TRP A 316 7.63 -8.54 -0.66
N THR A 317 7.31 -9.25 0.41
CA THR A 317 5.93 -9.61 0.74
C THR A 317 5.60 -9.18 2.15
N LEU A 318 4.33 -8.85 2.37
CA LEU A 318 3.82 -8.39 3.67
C LEU A 318 2.47 -9.05 3.94
N GLY A 319 2.24 -9.51 5.17
CA GLY A 319 0.93 -10.04 5.57
C GLY A 319 -0.20 -9.02 5.39
N ASN A 320 -1.34 -9.44 4.86
CA ASN A 320 -2.42 -8.56 4.35
C ASN A 320 -3.05 -7.64 5.43
N LEU A 321 -2.90 -7.97 6.72
CA LEU A 321 -3.33 -7.12 7.82
C LEU A 321 -2.53 -5.82 7.95
N GLY A 322 -1.36 -5.72 7.31
CA GLY A 322 -0.59 -4.49 7.15
C GLY A 322 -0.54 -4.05 5.69
N ARG A 323 -0.53 -2.74 5.45
CA ARG A 323 -0.34 -2.15 4.11
C ARG A 323 0.93 -1.31 4.10
N ALA A 324 1.86 -1.65 3.20
CA ALA A 324 3.12 -0.94 3.08
C ALA A 324 2.88 0.55 2.77
N GLY A 325 3.58 1.43 3.48
CA GLY A 325 3.42 2.89 3.36
C GLY A 325 2.33 3.50 4.25
N TYR A 326 1.49 2.69 4.90
CA TYR A 326 0.42 3.14 5.79
C TYR A 326 0.74 2.82 7.25
N GLY A 327 1.36 3.77 7.95
CA GLY A 327 1.91 3.56 9.30
C GLY A 327 0.90 3.06 10.33
N GLY A 328 -0.34 3.55 10.29
CA GLY A 328 -1.40 3.11 11.19
C GLY A 328 -1.80 1.65 11.02
N SER A 329 -1.68 1.08 9.81
CA SER A 329 -1.99 -0.33 9.56
C SER A 329 -0.94 -1.29 10.13
N VAL A 330 0.33 -0.87 10.13
CA VAL A 330 1.47 -1.72 10.55
C VAL A 330 1.85 -1.54 12.02
N ASP A 331 1.33 -0.52 12.70
CA ASP A 331 1.61 -0.25 14.11
C ASP A 331 1.10 -1.38 15.02
N GLY A 332 2.03 -2.03 15.73
CA GLY A 332 1.77 -3.23 16.53
C GLY A 332 1.37 -4.47 15.72
N VAL A 333 1.52 -4.47 14.40
CA VAL A 333 1.15 -5.59 13.51
C VAL A 333 2.38 -6.11 12.77
N TRP A 334 3.22 -5.23 12.24
CA TRP A 334 4.53 -5.58 11.71
C TRP A 334 5.58 -5.56 12.82
N PRO A 335 6.57 -6.48 12.83
CA PRO A 335 6.77 -7.63 11.95
C PRO A 335 6.30 -8.94 12.62
N TYR A 336 5.16 -8.92 13.31
CA TYR A 336 4.74 -10.06 14.12
C TYR A 336 4.38 -11.27 13.24
N SER A 337 5.01 -12.41 13.55
CA SER A 337 4.64 -13.76 13.07
C SER A 337 4.47 -14.66 14.29
N TYR A 338 3.49 -14.35 15.12
CA TYR A 338 3.47 -14.80 16.51
C TYR A 338 2.07 -15.07 17.03
N THR A 339 1.89 -16.24 17.66
CA THR A 339 0.60 -16.69 18.22
C THR A 339 0.68 -17.14 19.67
N SER A 340 1.82 -16.97 20.33
CA SER A 340 1.95 -17.30 21.76
C SER A 340 1.36 -16.17 22.60
N CYS A 341 0.81 -16.51 23.77
CA CYS A 341 0.38 -15.51 24.74
C CYS A 341 1.34 -15.45 25.92
N ASP A 342 2.32 -14.56 25.80
CA ASP A 342 3.37 -14.30 26.79
C ASP A 342 3.85 -12.84 26.68
N VAL A 343 4.95 -12.51 27.36
CA VAL A 343 5.53 -11.16 27.42
C VAL A 343 5.88 -10.59 26.05
N GLY A 344 6.07 -11.44 25.03
CA GLY A 344 6.33 -11.01 23.66
C GLY A 344 5.21 -10.17 23.03
N THR A 345 3.98 -10.36 23.50
CA THR A 345 2.81 -9.61 23.05
C THR A 345 2.71 -8.22 23.67
N LEU A 346 3.48 -7.95 24.72
CA LEU A 346 3.42 -6.70 25.50
C LEU A 346 4.42 -5.65 24.97
N PRO A 347 4.18 -4.36 25.27
CA PRO A 347 5.11 -3.30 24.91
C PRO A 347 6.55 -3.60 25.35
N ASN A 348 7.50 -3.37 24.45
CA ASN A 348 8.93 -3.54 24.66
C ASN A 348 9.39 -4.94 25.12
N GLN A 349 8.54 -5.98 25.03
CA GLN A 349 8.79 -7.28 25.65
C GLN A 349 9.02 -7.17 27.16
N THR A 350 8.23 -6.33 27.83
CA THR A 350 8.30 -6.10 29.29
C THR A 350 6.94 -6.32 29.94
N TYR A 351 6.95 -6.65 31.23
CA TYR A 351 5.73 -6.82 32.01
C TYR A 351 5.06 -5.46 32.29
N PRO A 352 3.78 -5.45 32.70
CA PRO A 352 3.04 -4.20 32.91
C PRO A 352 3.62 -3.27 33.99
N ASP A 353 4.41 -3.79 34.93
CA ASP A 353 5.11 -3.01 35.97
C ASP A 353 6.45 -2.43 35.49
N GLN A 354 6.75 -2.55 34.18
CA GLN A 354 8.00 -2.14 33.52
C GLN A 354 9.24 -2.92 33.97
N SER A 355 9.07 -3.94 34.79
CA SER A 355 10.06 -5.01 34.92
C SER A 355 9.91 -5.97 33.73
N GLY A 356 10.77 -6.97 33.65
CA GLY A 356 10.76 -7.90 32.53
C GLY A 356 12.02 -8.73 32.49
N PRO A 357 12.11 -9.66 31.52
CA PRO A 357 13.31 -10.46 31.30
C PRO A 357 14.53 -9.56 31.14
N ASP A 358 15.65 -9.95 31.77
CA ASP A 358 16.88 -9.16 31.77
C ASP A 358 17.37 -8.89 30.33
N ALA A 359 17.31 -9.90 29.46
CA ALA A 359 17.71 -9.77 28.07
C ALA A 359 16.82 -8.79 27.29
N ALA A 360 15.52 -8.73 27.55
CA ALA A 360 14.64 -7.75 26.89
C ALA A 360 15.01 -6.29 27.24
N ARG A 361 15.61 -6.08 28.42
CA ARG A 361 15.99 -4.75 28.92
C ARG A 361 17.44 -4.38 28.62
N HIS A 362 18.32 -5.37 28.40
CA HIS A 362 19.76 -5.16 28.39
C HIS A 362 20.54 -5.79 27.23
N SER A 363 19.93 -6.65 26.40
CA SER A 363 20.61 -7.31 25.27
C SER A 363 20.49 -6.59 23.93
N GLY A 364 19.71 -5.52 23.86
CA GLY A 364 19.44 -4.78 22.63
C GLY A 364 20.50 -3.74 22.25
N LEU A 365 20.07 -2.72 21.51
CA LEU A 365 20.98 -1.70 20.99
C LEU A 365 21.42 -0.71 22.08
N ARG A 366 22.73 -0.41 22.14
CA ARG A 366 23.31 0.52 23.12
C ARG A 366 22.74 1.93 23.01
N ASP A 367 22.48 2.40 21.79
CA ASP A 367 21.88 3.72 21.52
C ASP A 367 20.45 3.85 22.08
N TYR A 368 19.82 2.72 22.41
CA TYR A 368 18.51 2.62 23.02
C TYR A 368 18.57 2.17 24.48
N GLY A 369 19.72 2.36 25.14
CA GLY A 369 19.94 2.01 26.55
C GLY A 369 20.02 0.50 26.81
N GLY A 370 20.27 -0.31 25.77
CA GLY A 370 20.28 -1.77 25.85
C GLY A 370 18.90 -2.43 25.73
N SER A 371 17.84 -1.64 25.55
CA SER A 371 16.50 -2.18 25.33
C SER A 371 16.42 -2.92 23.99
N LEU A 372 15.81 -4.11 24.03
CA LEU A 372 15.68 -5.01 22.88
C LEU A 372 14.56 -4.58 21.93
N SER A 373 13.47 -4.04 22.46
CA SER A 373 12.28 -3.74 21.68
C SER A 373 11.66 -2.39 22.05
N TYR A 374 11.23 -1.65 21.04
CA TYR A 374 10.41 -0.44 21.09
C TYR A 374 9.06 -0.66 20.40
N LEU A 375 8.70 -1.92 20.14
CA LEU A 375 7.38 -2.26 19.61
C LEU A 375 6.30 -1.95 20.67
N PRO A 376 5.14 -1.43 20.24
CA PRO A 376 4.04 -1.09 21.15
C PRO A 376 3.31 -2.32 21.72
N GLY A 377 3.82 -3.53 21.47
CA GLY A 377 3.11 -4.80 21.68
C GLY A 377 2.40 -5.25 20.41
N GLN A 378 1.94 -6.51 20.43
CA GLN A 378 1.19 -7.09 19.32
C GLN A 378 -0.28 -6.67 19.44
N ARG A 379 -0.73 -5.82 18.52
CA ARG A 379 -2.10 -5.27 18.48
C ARG A 379 -3.15 -6.37 18.35
N MET A 380 -2.86 -7.39 17.56
CA MET A 380 -3.74 -8.54 17.30
C MET A 380 -3.15 -9.80 17.95
N SER A 381 -2.90 -9.75 19.25
CA SER A 381 -2.23 -10.85 19.96
C SER A 381 -3.17 -12.01 20.27
N ALA A 382 -2.59 -13.20 20.49
CA ALA A 382 -3.32 -14.34 21.06
C ALA A 382 -3.77 -14.12 22.51
N CYS A 383 -3.34 -13.01 23.15
CA CYS A 383 -3.73 -12.58 24.49
C CYS A 383 -4.96 -11.67 24.51
N THR A 384 -5.53 -11.35 23.35
CA THR A 384 -6.69 -10.47 23.22
C THR A 384 -7.87 -11.03 24.01
N CYS A 385 -8.57 -10.17 24.75
CA CYS A 385 -9.73 -10.56 25.55
C CYS A 385 -10.95 -10.88 24.65
N GLU A 386 -11.83 -11.76 25.13
CA GLU A 386 -13.05 -12.11 24.39
C GLU A 386 -13.95 -10.88 24.18
N GLY A 387 -14.47 -10.72 22.96
CA GLY A 387 -15.32 -9.59 22.58
C GLY A 387 -14.57 -8.32 22.16
N GLU A 388 -13.25 -8.27 22.32
CA GLU A 388 -12.41 -7.18 21.81
C GLU A 388 -12.21 -7.28 20.29
N ASP A 389 -11.73 -6.18 19.70
CA ASP A 389 -11.47 -6.12 18.26
C ASP A 389 -10.29 -7.02 17.85
N HIS A 390 -10.57 -7.99 16.99
CA HIS A 390 -9.60 -8.96 16.49
C HIS A 390 -10.00 -9.40 15.07
N PRO A 391 -9.04 -9.69 14.16
CA PRO A 391 -9.36 -10.12 12.80
C PRO A 391 -9.93 -11.54 12.71
N GLY A 392 -9.66 -12.38 13.70
CA GLY A 392 -10.10 -13.79 13.73
C GLY A 392 -8.97 -14.76 13.36
N PRO A 393 -9.25 -16.07 13.23
CA PRO A 393 -10.57 -16.71 13.39
C PRO A 393 -11.01 -16.82 14.86
N SER A 394 -10.09 -16.61 15.81
CA SER A 394 -10.35 -16.54 17.25
C SER A 394 -9.38 -15.55 17.89
N VAL A 395 -9.76 -14.96 19.03
CA VAL A 395 -8.87 -14.10 19.85
C VAL A 395 -7.66 -14.85 20.43
N ASN A 396 -7.65 -16.20 20.34
CA ASN A 396 -6.56 -17.05 20.78
C ASN A 396 -5.52 -17.34 19.68
N VAL A 397 -5.72 -16.82 18.47
CA VAL A 397 -4.75 -16.92 17.38
C VAL A 397 -4.13 -15.54 17.22
N GLY A 398 -2.83 -15.42 17.47
CA GLY A 398 -2.12 -14.15 17.25
C GLY A 398 -1.92 -13.92 15.76
N ARG A 399 -2.16 -12.69 15.33
CA ARG A 399 -2.17 -12.24 13.95
C ARG A 399 -1.20 -11.08 13.75
N GLY A 400 -0.75 -10.87 12.54
CA GLY A 400 0.29 -9.88 12.25
C GLY A 400 0.48 -9.56 10.78
N ALA A 401 1.55 -8.82 10.49
CA ALA A 401 2.00 -8.51 9.14
C ALA A 401 3.49 -8.90 9.04
N PRO A 402 3.78 -10.21 8.96
CA PRO A 402 5.13 -10.70 8.73
C PRO A 402 5.64 -10.24 7.36
N GLU A 403 6.96 -10.16 7.23
CA GLU A 403 7.63 -9.70 6.02
C GLU A 403 8.65 -10.75 5.56
N ILE A 404 8.62 -11.09 4.26
CA ILE A 404 9.59 -11.95 3.60
C ILE A 404 10.05 -11.23 2.33
N ASP A 405 11.34 -10.91 2.27
CA ASP A 405 11.96 -10.21 1.17
C ASP A 405 12.49 -11.21 0.13
N VAL A 406 12.01 -11.09 -1.12
CA VAL A 406 12.59 -11.81 -2.27
C VAL A 406 13.98 -11.23 -2.55
N THR A 407 14.06 -9.90 -2.58
CA THR A 407 15.30 -9.14 -2.76
C THR A 407 15.14 -7.71 -2.25
N GLY A 408 16.11 -7.23 -1.47
CA GLY A 408 16.51 -5.83 -1.47
C GLY A 408 17.92 -5.75 -2.04
N ALA A 409 18.13 -5.07 -3.17
CA ALA A 409 19.48 -4.95 -3.72
C ALA A 409 20.18 -3.73 -3.14
N SER A 410 21.32 -3.92 -2.50
CA SER A 410 22.24 -2.82 -2.19
C SER A 410 23.63 -3.15 -2.70
N GLN A 411 24.41 -2.12 -3.01
CA GLN A 411 25.77 -2.30 -3.49
C GLN A 411 26.70 -2.09 -2.27
N SER A 412 27.68 -2.97 -2.08
CA SER A 412 28.62 -2.85 -0.97
C SER A 412 30.03 -3.21 -1.42
N ARG A 413 31.03 -2.58 -0.81
CA ARG A 413 32.44 -2.89 -1.04
C ARG A 413 32.79 -4.16 -0.27
N SER A 414 32.92 -5.29 -0.97
CA SER A 414 33.35 -6.53 -0.33
C SER A 414 34.78 -6.41 0.20
N THR A 415 34.97 -6.67 1.49
CA THR A 415 36.30 -6.79 2.11
C THR A 415 36.95 -8.15 1.84
N ARG A 416 36.15 -9.19 1.57
CA ARG A 416 36.61 -10.55 1.20
C ARG A 416 37.12 -10.60 -0.24
N ALA A 417 36.42 -9.95 -1.18
CA ALA A 417 36.86 -9.81 -2.56
C ALA A 417 37.65 -8.50 -2.70
N ARG A 418 38.92 -8.51 -2.27
CA ARG A 418 39.87 -7.41 -2.47
C ARG A 418 39.69 -6.76 -3.86
N ARG A 419 38.99 -5.60 -3.89
CA ARG A 419 38.88 -4.59 -4.97
C ARG A 419 37.62 -4.53 -5.87
N ALA A 420 36.48 -5.16 -5.59
CA ALA A 420 35.27 -4.90 -6.38
C ALA A 420 34.04 -4.56 -5.52
N ILE A 421 33.34 -3.48 -5.87
CA ILE A 421 31.93 -3.29 -5.49
C ILE A 421 31.19 -4.38 -6.27
N VAL A 422 30.51 -5.27 -5.56
CA VAL A 422 29.68 -6.31 -6.19
C VAL A 422 28.25 -6.07 -5.73
N ALA A 423 27.30 -6.36 -6.61
CA ALA A 423 25.89 -6.34 -6.30
C ALA A 423 25.58 -7.37 -5.20
N HIS A 424 25.01 -6.90 -4.10
CA HIS A 424 24.55 -7.75 -3.02
C HIS A 424 23.03 -7.74 -2.98
N LEU A 425 22.45 -8.93 -2.87
CA LEU A 425 21.05 -9.11 -2.54
C LEU A 425 20.99 -9.39 -1.05
N PHE A 426 19.99 -8.82 -0.39
CA PHE A 426 19.69 -9.04 1.01
C PHE A 426 18.29 -9.65 1.13
N PRO A 427 18.09 -10.90 0.68
CA PRO A 427 16.89 -11.65 1.06
C PRO A 427 16.83 -11.77 2.58
N SER A 428 15.65 -11.57 3.12
CA SER A 428 15.43 -11.56 4.56
C SER A 428 14.01 -11.93 4.95
N SER A 429 13.84 -12.26 6.23
CA SER A 429 12.54 -12.39 6.86
C SER A 429 12.58 -11.70 8.22
N GLN A 430 11.55 -10.90 8.49
CA GLN A 430 11.51 -10.02 9.65
C GLN A 430 10.59 -10.61 10.69
N PHE A 431 11.03 -10.57 11.96
CA PHE A 431 10.34 -11.25 13.05
C PHE A 431 10.19 -10.33 14.26
N ALA A 432 9.05 -10.50 14.91
CA ALA A 432 8.82 -10.08 16.28
C ALA A 432 7.94 -11.13 16.97
N PRO A 433 8.05 -11.30 18.30
CA PRO A 433 9.05 -10.72 19.21
C PRO A 433 10.51 -11.09 18.89
N MET A 434 11.49 -10.41 19.51
CA MET A 434 12.93 -10.60 19.25
C MET A 434 13.62 -11.50 20.28
N ASP A 435 14.55 -12.32 19.81
CA ASP A 435 15.50 -13.07 20.63
C ASP A 435 16.49 -12.16 21.36
N ALA A 436 17.05 -12.65 22.47
CA ALA A 436 18.15 -11.98 23.16
C ALA A 436 19.27 -11.60 22.18
N GLY A 437 19.62 -10.31 22.10
CA GLY A 437 20.63 -9.80 21.18
C GLY A 437 20.31 -9.95 19.69
N TYR A 438 19.05 -10.21 19.32
CA TYR A 438 18.64 -10.56 17.95
C TYR A 438 19.38 -11.82 17.42
N ALA A 439 19.64 -12.77 18.33
CA ALA A 439 20.45 -13.95 18.07
C ALA A 439 19.58 -15.20 17.83
N TRP A 440 18.92 -15.23 16.68
CA TRP A 440 18.28 -16.43 16.16
C TRP A 440 19.27 -17.57 15.91
N LYS A 441 18.81 -18.82 15.96
CA LYS A 441 19.67 -20.02 15.84
C LYS A 441 20.15 -20.18 14.40
N ASN A 442 21.41 -19.86 14.17
CA ASN A 442 22.04 -19.88 12.85
C ASN A 442 22.87 -21.15 12.58
N GLU A 443 22.56 -22.24 13.25
CA GLU A 443 23.20 -23.54 13.06
C GLU A 443 22.26 -24.58 12.43
N THR A 444 22.85 -25.64 11.86
CA THR A 444 22.12 -26.83 11.40
C THR A 444 21.45 -27.55 12.59
N PRO A 445 20.19 -28.03 12.47
CA PRO A 445 19.37 -28.12 11.27
C PRO A 445 18.47 -26.90 11.00
N HIS A 446 18.59 -25.83 11.79
CA HIS A 446 17.67 -24.70 11.72
C HIS A 446 17.94 -23.75 10.56
N PHE A 447 19.20 -23.70 10.14
CA PHE A 447 19.71 -22.81 9.11
C PHE A 447 20.71 -23.55 8.20
N THR A 448 20.72 -23.18 6.91
CA THR A 448 21.68 -23.71 5.93
C THR A 448 22.04 -22.65 4.89
N ILE A 449 23.34 -22.49 4.62
CA ILE A 449 23.84 -21.82 3.41
C ILE A 449 24.28 -22.90 2.44
N TYR A 450 23.70 -22.92 1.23
CA TYR A 450 24.04 -23.94 0.22
C TYR A 450 25.35 -23.64 -0.51
N ASN A 451 25.75 -22.36 -0.56
CA ASN A 451 27.01 -21.93 -1.18
C ASN A 451 27.66 -20.79 -0.41
N ASP A 452 28.60 -21.15 0.47
CA ASP A 452 29.34 -20.23 1.36
C ASP A 452 30.39 -19.36 0.64
N THR A 453 30.70 -19.68 -0.63
CA THR A 453 31.57 -18.85 -1.48
C THR A 453 30.82 -17.64 -2.06
N ARG A 454 29.49 -17.72 -2.14
CA ARG A 454 28.63 -16.67 -2.71
C ARG A 454 27.68 -16.03 -1.71
N SER A 455 27.39 -16.71 -0.60
CA SER A 455 26.44 -16.24 0.39
C SER A 455 27.09 -16.20 1.78
N VAL A 456 26.85 -15.12 2.51
CA VAL A 456 27.36 -14.92 3.87
C VAL A 456 26.26 -14.33 4.74
N GLN A 457 26.24 -14.68 6.02
CA GLN A 457 25.29 -14.08 6.94
C GLN A 457 25.52 -12.57 7.05
N ASN A 458 24.43 -11.82 6.99
CA ASN A 458 24.48 -10.37 7.15
C ASN A 458 24.87 -10.02 8.59
N LEU A 459 25.66 -8.96 8.74
CA LEU A 459 26.02 -8.44 10.06
C LEU A 459 24.84 -7.73 10.73
N PHE A 460 23.88 -7.26 9.94
CA PHE A 460 22.62 -6.75 10.46
C PHE A 460 21.71 -7.93 10.87
N THR A 461 21.49 -8.08 12.17
CA THR A 461 20.61 -9.12 12.74
C THR A 461 19.31 -8.55 13.31
N GLY A 462 19.17 -7.23 13.41
CA GLY A 462 17.96 -6.61 13.92
C GLY A 462 18.15 -5.18 14.41
N ALA A 463 17.05 -4.61 14.89
CA ALA A 463 16.96 -3.32 15.53
C ALA A 463 15.76 -3.32 16.49
N VAL A 464 15.57 -2.24 17.25
CA VAL A 464 14.50 -2.17 18.27
C VAL A 464 13.07 -2.33 17.75
N TYR A 465 12.84 -2.42 16.44
CA TYR A 465 11.52 -2.68 15.86
C TYR A 465 11.44 -4.02 15.09
N GLN A 466 12.55 -4.73 14.89
CA GLN A 466 12.56 -6.02 14.22
C GLN A 466 13.77 -6.88 14.59
N GLU A 467 13.58 -8.18 14.64
CA GLU A 467 14.67 -9.13 14.40
C GLU A 467 14.71 -9.50 12.91
N SER A 468 15.91 -9.68 12.36
CA SER A 468 16.13 -9.94 10.94
C SER A 468 16.97 -11.19 10.72
N ALA A 469 16.36 -12.21 10.15
CA ALA A 469 17.11 -13.29 9.51
C ALA A 469 17.46 -12.83 8.10
N SER A 470 18.73 -12.53 7.82
CA SER A 470 19.15 -12.02 6.53
C SER A 470 20.50 -12.53 6.09
N ILE A 471 20.61 -12.84 4.80
CA ILE A 471 21.82 -13.34 4.14
C ILE A 471 22.18 -12.40 3.00
N ILE A 472 23.47 -12.16 2.85
CA ILE A 472 24.01 -11.41 1.73
C ILE A 472 24.42 -12.43 0.66
N SER A 473 23.78 -12.40 -0.51
CA SER A 473 24.13 -13.24 -1.65
C SER A 473 24.66 -12.42 -2.82
N LEU A 474 25.79 -12.84 -3.39
CA LEU A 474 26.36 -12.23 -4.58
C LEU A 474 25.53 -12.59 -5.82
N THR A 475 25.18 -11.56 -6.60
CA THR A 475 24.49 -11.71 -7.88
C THR A 475 25.41 -11.38 -9.07
N ASP A 476 24.90 -11.56 -10.29
CA ASP A 476 25.60 -11.22 -11.52
C ASP A 476 25.72 -9.70 -11.73
N THR A 477 26.63 -9.29 -12.61
CA THR A 477 26.86 -7.88 -12.97
C THR A 477 26.22 -7.48 -14.29
N THR A 478 25.46 -8.37 -14.91
CA THR A 478 24.90 -8.26 -16.26
C THR A 478 23.41 -7.94 -16.30
N SER A 479 22.67 -8.21 -15.22
CA SER A 479 21.22 -8.04 -15.10
C SER A 479 20.83 -6.61 -14.72
N TYR A 480 21.29 -5.65 -15.54
CA TYR A 480 21.12 -4.22 -15.31
C TYR A 480 20.66 -3.51 -16.58
N GLU A 481 19.80 -2.50 -16.41
CA GLU A 481 19.32 -1.62 -17.48
C GLU A 481 18.67 -2.34 -18.67
N GLY A 482 17.97 -3.44 -18.39
CA GLY A 482 17.31 -4.25 -19.42
C GLY A 482 18.25 -5.04 -20.33
N ARG A 483 19.58 -5.04 -20.07
CA ARG A 483 20.57 -5.79 -20.85
C ARG A 483 20.58 -7.29 -20.52
N GLY A 484 20.11 -7.63 -19.34
CA GLY A 484 20.02 -8.99 -18.83
C GLY A 484 18.99 -9.06 -17.70
N TYR A 485 18.57 -10.28 -17.39
CA TYR A 485 17.60 -10.58 -16.35
C TYR A 485 18.07 -11.80 -15.55
N SER A 486 17.87 -11.73 -14.25
CA SER A 486 18.10 -12.83 -13.32
C SER A 486 16.81 -13.12 -12.57
N THR A 487 16.61 -14.38 -12.20
CA THR A 487 15.42 -14.79 -11.44
C THR A 487 15.73 -14.78 -9.96
N PHE A 488 14.82 -14.23 -9.16
CA PHE A 488 14.89 -14.18 -7.70
C PHE A 488 13.60 -14.75 -7.14
N GLY A 489 13.68 -15.48 -6.03
CA GLY A 489 12.47 -16.06 -5.45
C GLY A 489 12.70 -16.67 -4.09
N PHE A 490 11.59 -17.01 -3.44
CA PHE A 490 11.60 -17.86 -2.26
C PHE A 490 10.51 -18.93 -2.35
N GLU A 491 10.82 -20.10 -1.82
CA GLU A 491 9.87 -21.16 -1.49
C GLU A 491 9.59 -21.07 0.00
N TYR A 492 8.32 -21.10 0.40
CA TYR A 492 8.00 -21.26 1.82
C TYR A 492 6.83 -22.18 2.08
N GLU A 493 6.94 -22.86 3.22
CA GLU A 493 5.86 -23.61 3.84
C GLU A 493 5.44 -22.90 5.13
N PRO A 494 4.15 -22.55 5.28
CA PRO A 494 3.65 -21.83 6.45
C PRO A 494 3.62 -22.73 7.70
N GLY A 495 3.74 -22.11 8.87
CA GLY A 495 3.43 -22.73 10.16
C GLY A 495 4.62 -23.00 11.09
N PRO A 496 4.38 -23.72 12.20
CA PRO A 496 5.36 -23.92 13.28
C PRO A 496 6.52 -24.86 12.92
N ASN A 497 6.34 -25.69 11.88
CA ASN A 497 7.40 -26.51 11.29
C ASN A 497 7.80 -26.00 9.90
N GLY A 498 7.38 -24.78 9.57
CA GLY A 498 7.58 -24.19 8.26
C GLY A 498 9.04 -23.95 7.94
N VAL A 499 9.29 -23.68 6.66
CA VAL A 499 10.62 -23.45 6.12
C VAL A 499 10.55 -22.38 5.04
N ILE A 500 11.61 -21.59 4.91
CA ILE A 500 11.78 -20.62 3.82
C ILE A 500 13.14 -20.88 3.17
N THR A 501 13.16 -21.00 1.85
CA THR A 501 14.40 -21.07 1.06
C THR A 501 14.38 -20.06 -0.06
N TRP A 502 15.45 -19.29 -0.12
CA TRP A 502 15.66 -18.31 -1.17
C TRP A 502 16.48 -18.93 -2.30
N ALA A 503 16.23 -18.44 -3.50
CA ALA A 503 16.93 -18.88 -4.69
C ALA A 503 17.26 -17.71 -5.62
N VAL A 504 18.41 -17.82 -6.27
CA VAL A 504 18.87 -16.94 -7.35
C VAL A 504 19.13 -17.81 -8.56
N ASN A 505 18.61 -17.42 -9.74
CA ASN A 505 18.70 -18.22 -10.97
C ASN A 505 18.29 -19.67 -10.74
N ARG A 506 17.17 -19.84 -10.03
CA ARG A 506 16.56 -21.13 -9.65
C ARG A 506 17.48 -22.05 -8.83
N THR A 507 18.56 -21.53 -8.29
CA THR A 507 19.50 -22.26 -7.44
C THR A 507 19.34 -21.80 -5.99
N PRO A 508 19.05 -22.71 -5.04
CA PRO A 508 18.95 -22.37 -3.62
C PRO A 508 20.21 -21.68 -3.10
N THR A 509 20.05 -20.59 -2.35
CA THR A 509 21.16 -19.84 -1.76
C THR A 509 21.27 -20.10 -0.26
N TRP A 510 20.16 -19.98 0.47
CA TRP A 510 20.07 -20.27 1.89
C TRP A 510 18.65 -20.67 2.30
N GLN A 511 18.55 -21.26 3.48
CA GLN A 511 17.32 -21.77 4.07
C GLN A 511 17.27 -21.44 5.56
N ILE A 512 16.06 -21.14 6.05
CA ILE A 512 15.74 -21.06 7.48
C ILE A 512 14.46 -21.84 7.79
N THR A 513 14.45 -22.54 8.91
CA THR A 513 13.26 -23.22 9.42
C THR A 513 12.61 -22.39 10.54
N ALA A 514 11.33 -22.60 10.80
CA ALA A 514 10.62 -22.02 11.95
C ALA A 514 11.30 -22.35 13.29
N GLY A 515 12.08 -23.43 13.37
CA GLY A 515 12.86 -23.80 14.55
C GLY A 515 14.05 -22.86 14.84
N ALA A 516 14.50 -22.10 13.84
CA ALA A 516 15.53 -21.06 14.02
C ALA A 516 15.04 -19.94 14.95
N MET A 517 13.75 -19.61 14.82
CA MET A 517 13.01 -18.65 15.64
C MET A 517 12.22 -19.35 16.75
N GLY A 518 12.87 -20.28 17.45
CA GLY A 518 12.26 -21.07 18.52
C GLY A 518 11.90 -20.25 19.77
N LEU A 519 11.46 -20.95 20.81
CA LEU A 519 11.34 -20.34 22.14
C LEU A 519 12.68 -19.77 22.62
N ASN A 520 12.62 -18.69 23.39
CA ASN A 520 13.78 -18.02 23.95
C ASN A 520 13.54 -17.72 25.42
N ASP A 521 14.17 -18.52 26.29
CA ASP A 521 13.98 -18.44 27.74
C ASP A 521 14.55 -17.13 28.33
N GLU A 522 15.60 -16.56 27.73
CA GLU A 522 16.22 -15.31 28.22
C GLU A 522 15.29 -14.09 28.06
N THR A 523 14.38 -14.15 27.08
CA THR A 523 13.37 -13.13 26.79
C THR A 523 11.96 -13.60 27.10
N GLU A 524 11.79 -14.83 27.60
CA GLU A 524 10.52 -15.46 27.98
C GLU A 524 9.43 -15.46 26.89
N ILE A 525 9.85 -15.62 25.64
CA ILE A 525 8.96 -15.65 24.46
C ILE A 525 8.92 -17.04 23.84
N GLY A 526 7.76 -17.40 23.30
CA GLY A 526 7.57 -18.60 22.49
C GLY A 526 8.16 -18.52 21.07
N GLN A 527 7.86 -19.55 20.29
CA GLN A 527 8.30 -19.67 18.90
C GLN A 527 7.63 -18.65 17.98
N ARG A 528 8.38 -18.08 17.04
CA ARG A 528 7.83 -17.33 15.90
C ARG A 528 7.68 -18.27 14.71
N LEU A 529 6.58 -18.08 13.98
CA LEU A 529 6.17 -18.99 12.92
C LEU A 529 6.75 -18.54 11.58
N VAL A 530 6.93 -19.47 10.65
CA VAL A 530 6.93 -19.08 9.23
C VAL A 530 5.50 -18.66 8.89
N SER A 531 5.35 -17.48 8.26
CA SER A 531 4.08 -16.79 8.09
C SER A 531 2.95 -17.73 7.66
N MET A 532 1.83 -17.67 8.40
CA MET A 532 0.56 -18.30 8.02
C MET A 532 -0.43 -17.28 7.45
N GLU A 533 -0.07 -16.00 7.46
CA GLU A 533 -0.89 -14.90 6.96
C GLU A 533 -1.03 -14.99 5.43
N PRO A 534 -2.14 -14.54 4.83
CA PRO A 534 -2.18 -14.24 3.41
C PRO A 534 -1.20 -13.09 3.11
N MET A 535 -0.23 -13.33 2.24
CA MET A 535 0.85 -12.40 1.92
C MET A 535 0.55 -11.64 0.62
N ALA A 536 0.68 -10.33 0.65
CA ALA A 536 0.65 -9.45 -0.52
C ALA A 536 2.07 -9.13 -1.00
N ILE A 537 2.24 -8.88 -2.30
CA ILE A 537 3.52 -8.57 -2.95
C ILE A 537 3.68 -7.05 -3.02
N ASN A 538 4.89 -6.58 -2.73
CA ASN A 538 5.32 -5.19 -2.90
C ASN A 538 6.54 -5.14 -3.84
N ILE A 539 6.51 -4.25 -4.83
CA ILE A 539 7.60 -4.02 -5.78
C ILE A 539 7.87 -2.52 -5.79
N ASN A 540 9.07 -2.09 -5.41
CA ASN A 540 9.40 -0.67 -5.37
C ASN A 540 10.81 -0.38 -5.88
N LEU A 541 11.02 0.87 -6.25
CA LEU A 541 12.35 1.45 -6.43
C LEU A 541 12.46 2.64 -5.48
N ALA A 542 13.54 2.71 -4.70
CA ALA A 542 13.74 3.80 -3.74
C ALA A 542 15.21 4.25 -3.71
N ILE A 543 15.45 5.38 -3.06
CA ILE A 543 16.78 5.75 -2.55
C ILE A 543 16.64 6.00 -1.05
N SER A 544 17.46 5.32 -0.26
CA SER A 544 17.42 5.49 1.19
C SER A 544 18.77 5.32 1.87
N LYS A 545 19.12 6.32 2.69
CA LYS A 545 20.34 6.34 3.51
C LYS A 545 20.33 5.33 4.65
N ALA A 546 19.17 4.72 4.94
CA ALA A 546 19.09 3.69 5.96
C ALA A 546 19.64 2.33 5.48
N PHE A 547 19.67 2.09 4.16
CA PHE A 547 20.12 0.82 3.60
C PHE A 547 21.51 0.91 2.96
N GLN A 548 21.81 2.04 2.33
CA GLN A 548 23.15 2.34 1.80
C GLN A 548 23.36 3.84 1.66
N GLU A 549 24.59 4.32 1.81
CA GLU A 549 24.91 5.72 1.47
C GLU A 549 24.99 5.85 -0.06
N PRO A 550 24.18 6.72 -0.70
CA PRO A 550 24.20 6.85 -2.15
C PRO A 550 25.48 7.53 -2.66
N ASP A 551 26.05 6.98 -3.72
CA ASP A 551 27.17 7.58 -4.45
C ASP A 551 26.65 8.61 -5.47
N TRP A 552 26.32 9.80 -4.97
CA TRP A 552 25.76 10.88 -5.77
C TRP A 552 26.62 11.31 -6.96
N ALA A 553 27.93 11.04 -6.95
CA ALA A 553 28.83 11.43 -8.03
C ALA A 553 28.71 10.53 -9.25
N HIS A 554 28.30 9.27 -9.06
CA HIS A 554 28.22 8.27 -10.12
C HIS A 554 26.79 7.78 -10.40
N LEU A 555 25.83 8.11 -9.54
CA LEU A 555 24.44 7.76 -9.73
C LEU A 555 23.84 8.52 -10.94
N THR A 556 23.28 7.76 -11.89
CA THR A 556 22.68 8.30 -13.11
C THR A 556 21.17 8.20 -13.07
N PHE A 557 20.48 9.29 -13.41
CA PHE A 557 19.02 9.36 -13.49
C PHE A 557 18.54 9.55 -14.94
N PRO A 558 17.36 9.03 -15.32
CA PRO A 558 16.48 8.19 -14.50
C PRO A 558 17.05 6.79 -14.25
N GLY A 559 16.78 6.23 -13.07
CA GLY A 559 17.03 4.82 -12.77
C GLY A 559 15.78 4.01 -13.06
N THR A 560 15.90 2.89 -13.78
CA THR A 560 14.72 2.09 -14.16
C THR A 560 14.81 0.66 -13.65
N PHE A 561 13.87 0.25 -12.80
CA PHE A 561 13.73 -1.12 -12.33
C PHE A 561 12.70 -1.86 -13.19
N ARG A 562 13.09 -3.00 -13.76
CA ARG A 562 12.28 -3.75 -14.73
C ARG A 562 11.98 -5.15 -14.22
N ILE A 563 10.71 -5.55 -14.25
CA ILE A 563 10.28 -6.92 -13.97
C ILE A 563 9.74 -7.53 -15.27
N ASP A 564 10.32 -8.66 -15.64
CA ASP A 564 9.96 -9.48 -16.79
C ASP A 564 8.70 -10.30 -16.51
N TYR A 565 8.64 -10.94 -15.35
CA TYR A 565 7.42 -11.60 -14.89
C TYR A 565 7.38 -11.70 -13.37
N VAL A 566 6.17 -11.89 -12.84
CA VAL A 566 5.90 -12.40 -11.50
C VAL A 566 5.15 -13.71 -11.64
N ARG A 567 5.61 -14.78 -10.98
CA ARG A 567 4.97 -16.10 -11.03
C ARG A 567 4.93 -16.75 -9.65
N LEU A 568 3.82 -17.41 -9.35
CA LEU A 568 3.61 -18.15 -8.12
C LEU A 568 3.20 -19.59 -8.43
N TRP A 569 3.89 -20.54 -7.82
CA TRP A 569 3.53 -21.96 -7.88
C TRP A 569 3.18 -22.48 -6.49
N GLN A 570 2.21 -23.38 -6.42
CA GLN A 570 1.81 -24.05 -5.19
C GLN A 570 1.63 -25.55 -5.42
N LYS A 571 1.92 -26.33 -4.38
CA LYS A 571 1.57 -27.75 -4.33
C LYS A 571 0.15 -27.95 -3.82
N GLY A 572 -0.55 -28.94 -4.39
CA GLY A 572 -1.92 -29.25 -3.99
C GLY A 572 -2.94 -28.16 -4.37
N PRO A 573 -4.07 -28.05 -3.64
CA PRO A 573 -5.07 -27.02 -3.88
C PRO A 573 -4.49 -25.61 -3.69
N PRO A 574 -4.74 -24.66 -4.62
CA PRO A 574 -4.26 -23.29 -4.49
C PRO A 574 -4.76 -22.63 -3.20
N ARG A 575 -3.84 -22.02 -2.44
CA ARG A 575 -4.11 -21.13 -1.31
C ARG A 575 -3.83 -19.70 -1.75
N ILE A 576 -4.73 -19.19 -2.58
CA ILE A 576 -4.72 -17.82 -3.09
C ILE A 576 -5.98 -17.11 -2.58
N GLY A 577 -5.86 -15.84 -2.24
CA GLY A 577 -6.91 -15.03 -1.63
C GLY A 577 -6.44 -14.30 -0.38
N CYS A 578 -7.04 -13.13 -0.14
CA CYS A 578 -6.69 -12.24 0.96
C CYS A 578 -7.51 -12.49 2.24
N ASP A 579 -8.60 -13.27 2.15
CA ASP A 579 -9.53 -13.55 3.27
C ASP A 579 -9.79 -15.06 3.45
N PRO A 580 -8.76 -15.87 3.73
CA PRO A 580 -8.94 -17.30 3.97
C PRO A 580 -9.64 -17.55 5.33
N ASP A 581 -10.46 -18.60 5.42
CA ASP A 581 -11.25 -18.92 6.63
C ASP A 581 -10.39 -19.08 7.90
N ASP A 582 -9.17 -19.60 7.76
CA ASP A 582 -8.23 -19.81 8.87
C ASP A 582 -7.44 -18.55 9.25
N HIS A 583 -7.39 -17.55 8.38
CA HIS A 583 -6.67 -16.28 8.59
C HIS A 583 -7.45 -15.09 7.96
N PRO A 584 -8.70 -14.82 8.38
CA PRO A 584 -9.53 -13.80 7.77
C PRO A 584 -8.93 -12.40 7.98
N THR A 585 -9.14 -11.51 7.02
CA THR A 585 -8.66 -10.11 7.03
C THR A 585 -9.71 -9.11 6.57
N ALA A 586 -10.63 -9.48 5.68
CA ALA A 586 -11.49 -8.52 4.98
C ALA A 586 -12.41 -7.75 5.94
N ALA A 587 -13.07 -8.47 6.85
CA ALA A 587 -13.95 -7.84 7.84
C ALA A 587 -13.19 -6.90 8.79
N TYR A 588 -11.93 -7.19 9.09
CA TYR A 588 -11.10 -6.32 9.93
C TYR A 588 -10.69 -5.06 9.17
N ILE A 589 -10.14 -5.23 7.96
CA ILE A 589 -9.72 -4.13 7.09
C ILE A 589 -10.89 -3.17 6.85
N ALA A 590 -12.09 -3.69 6.59
CA ALA A 590 -13.30 -2.89 6.39
C ALA A 590 -13.70 -2.05 7.63
N ARG A 591 -13.53 -2.58 8.84
CA ARG A 591 -13.83 -1.84 10.09
C ARG A 591 -12.81 -0.73 10.39
N HIS A 592 -11.59 -0.87 9.86
CA HIS A 592 -10.46 0.04 10.10
C HIS A 592 -9.95 0.69 8.81
N SER A 593 -10.84 0.95 7.85
CA SER A 593 -10.46 1.39 6.50
C SER A 593 -9.59 2.66 6.48
N ASP A 594 -9.73 3.52 7.47
CA ASP A 594 -8.95 4.75 7.62
C ASP A 594 -7.45 4.48 7.77
N VAL A 595 -7.05 3.46 8.51
CA VAL A 595 -5.62 3.15 8.72
C VAL A 595 -4.95 2.54 7.48
N TYR A 596 -5.75 2.04 6.52
CA TYR A 596 -5.29 1.48 5.25
C TYR A 596 -5.39 2.46 4.08
N THR A 597 -6.03 3.63 4.26
CA THR A 597 -6.26 4.62 3.20
C THR A 597 -5.69 6.00 3.51
N ASN A 598 -5.31 6.26 4.77
CA ASN A 598 -4.71 7.52 5.18
C ASN A 598 -3.20 7.37 5.47
N PRO A 599 -2.31 7.77 4.56
CA PRO A 599 -0.85 7.65 4.75
C PRO A 599 -0.31 8.61 5.82
N ASN A 600 -1.09 9.61 6.26
CA ASN A 600 -0.68 10.53 7.32
C ASN A 600 -0.80 9.91 8.73
N LEU A 601 -1.54 8.81 8.88
CA LEU A 601 -1.59 8.07 10.13
C LEU A 601 -0.30 7.27 10.29
N THR A 602 0.53 7.69 11.23
CA THR A 602 1.82 7.04 11.52
C THR A 602 1.74 6.04 12.68
N VAL A 603 0.57 5.97 13.33
CA VAL A 603 0.24 5.10 14.47
C VAL A 603 -1.23 4.72 14.38
N PHE A 604 -1.61 3.62 15.03
CA PHE A 604 -3.02 3.24 15.12
C PHE A 604 -3.80 4.30 15.95
N PRO A 605 -4.93 4.84 15.46
CA PRO A 605 -5.58 6.00 16.05
C PRO A 605 -6.48 5.68 17.27
N ALA A 606 -6.43 4.46 17.78
CA ALA A 606 -7.22 4.01 18.93
C ALA A 606 -6.36 3.20 19.92
N PRO A 607 -6.82 3.03 21.18
CA PRO A 607 -6.20 2.09 22.10
C PRO A 607 -6.13 0.68 21.51
N PHE A 608 -5.09 -0.07 21.85
CA PHE A 608 -5.01 -1.47 21.47
C PHE A 608 -6.09 -2.28 22.19
N PRO A 609 -6.57 -3.38 21.59
CA PRO A 609 -7.49 -4.33 22.23
C PRO A 609 -7.02 -4.73 23.63
N GLN A 610 -7.95 -4.92 24.56
CA GLN A 610 -7.60 -5.39 25.90
C GLN A 610 -6.83 -6.71 25.82
N ASN A 611 -5.73 -6.79 26.58
CA ASN A 611 -4.84 -7.93 26.61
C ASN A 611 -4.84 -8.53 28.04
N ARG A 612 -5.05 -9.83 28.16
CA ARG A 612 -5.15 -10.52 29.47
C ARG A 612 -3.89 -10.46 30.32
N LEU A 613 -2.74 -10.18 29.71
CA LEU A 613 -1.45 -9.98 30.40
C LEU A 613 -1.16 -8.50 30.70
N SER A 614 -1.97 -7.57 30.19
CA SER A 614 -1.84 -6.14 30.50
C SER A 614 -2.25 -5.83 31.95
N SER A 615 -1.90 -4.64 32.44
CA SER A 615 -2.26 -4.20 33.80
C SER A 615 -3.77 -4.09 34.03
N THR A 616 -4.55 -3.85 32.98
CA THR A 616 -6.02 -3.79 33.05
C THR A 616 -6.67 -5.18 32.98
N GLY A 617 -5.95 -6.19 32.47
CA GLY A 617 -6.52 -7.51 32.18
C GLY A 617 -7.71 -7.42 31.21
N CYS A 618 -8.69 -8.30 31.40
CA CYS A 618 -9.95 -8.35 30.63
C CYS A 618 -11.16 -7.79 31.42
N ALA A 619 -10.91 -6.88 32.37
CA ALA A 619 -11.89 -6.43 33.36
C ALA A 619 -12.58 -5.12 32.97
#